data_AF-A0A7S2Z465-F1
#
_entry.id   AF-A0A7S2Z465-F1
#
_cell.length_a   1.000
_cell.length_b   1.000
_cell.length_c   1.000
_cell.angle_alpha   90.00
_cell.angle_beta   90.00
_cell.angle_gamma   90.00
#
_symmetry.space_group_name_H-M   'P 1'
#
loop_
_entity.id
_entity.type
_entity.pdbx_description
1 polymer ?
#
loop_
_entity_poly.entity_id
_entity_poly.type
_entity_poly.pdbx_seq_one_letter_code
_entity_poly.pdbx_strand_id
1 'polypeptide(L)'
;IAEEGRPQAMLEAKDLERTNLSNFLEDRIAAFLAHERRVRAKNCGKRPDQVPTAEGITVRIVNANDKTFSMLPNFREHFASQGKRGGKAAKADASALEYRSKTLLLFQKVEGVDLCLFCMHVQEYGKDCRQPNTRRAYLSYLDSVRYFKPDNITAFAGPGRCSAEEPKPRENPN
;
A
#
# COMPACT_ATOMS: atom_id res chain seq x y z
N ILE A 1 1.80 35.33 -19.66
CA ILE A 1 2.69 34.15 -19.80
C ILE A 1 1.78 33.02 -20.19
N ALA A 2 1.88 32.56 -21.43
CA ALA A 2 0.99 31.55 -21.99
C ALA A 2 1.13 30.24 -21.21
N GLU A 3 0.01 29.56 -20.95
CA GLU A 3 0.02 28.16 -20.55
C GLU A 3 0.68 27.36 -21.66
N GLU A 4 1.94 26.99 -21.45
CA GLU A 4 2.64 26.00 -22.27
C GLU A 4 1.87 24.69 -22.14
N GLY A 5 1.05 24.39 -23.14
CA GLY A 5 0.24 23.19 -23.22
C GLY A 5 1.12 21.95 -23.07
N ARG A 6 0.96 21.26 -21.94
CA ARG A 6 1.65 20.01 -21.65
C ARG A 6 1.36 19.03 -22.79
N PRO A 7 2.38 18.40 -23.41
CA PRO A 7 2.16 17.51 -24.53
C PRO A 7 1.20 16.37 -24.14
N GLN A 8 0.22 16.13 -25.02
CA GLN A 8 -0.98 15.28 -24.87
C GLN A 8 -0.68 13.76 -24.70
N ALA A 9 0.56 13.36 -24.46
CA ALA A 9 1.03 11.98 -24.46
C ALA A 9 1.73 11.57 -23.15
N MET A 10 1.21 11.99 -21.99
CA MET A 10 1.64 11.47 -20.69
C MET A 10 0.54 10.56 -20.14
N LEU A 11 0.79 9.25 -20.13
CA LEU A 11 -0.08 8.29 -19.43
C LEU A 11 -0.15 8.65 -17.94
N GLU A 12 -1.36 8.77 -17.41
CA GLU A 12 -1.60 9.04 -16.00
C GLU A 12 -1.67 7.71 -15.21
N ALA A 13 -1.50 7.78 -13.89
CA ALA A 13 -1.62 6.61 -13.02
C ALA A 13 -2.99 5.92 -13.18
N LYS A 14 -4.05 6.70 -13.41
CA LYS A 14 -5.41 6.17 -13.61
C LYS A 14 -5.55 5.32 -14.87
N ASP A 15 -4.68 5.53 -15.86
CA ASP A 15 -4.70 4.85 -17.16
C ASP A 15 -4.02 3.47 -17.10
N LEU A 16 -3.29 3.17 -16.00
CA LEU A 16 -2.77 1.83 -15.73
C LEU A 16 -3.93 0.83 -15.55
N GLU A 17 -3.66 -0.43 -15.87
CA GLU A 17 -4.66 -1.51 -15.80
C GLU A 17 -5.26 -1.65 -14.40
N ARG A 18 -6.59 -1.79 -14.39
CA ARG A 18 -7.35 -2.03 -13.17
C ARG A 18 -7.44 -3.52 -12.89
N THR A 19 -7.39 -3.87 -11.62
CA THR A 19 -7.60 -5.22 -11.10
C THR A 19 -8.68 -5.21 -10.02
N ASN A 20 -9.26 -6.37 -9.71
CA ASN A 20 -10.23 -6.47 -8.61
C ASN A 20 -9.64 -6.01 -7.28
N LEU A 21 -8.37 -6.32 -7.02
CA LEU A 21 -7.68 -5.89 -5.80
C LEU A 21 -7.48 -4.37 -5.77
N SER A 22 -7.04 -3.76 -6.87
CA SER A 22 -6.88 -2.30 -6.91
C SER A 22 -8.21 -1.58 -6.72
N ASN A 23 -9.27 -2.02 -7.40
CA ASN A 23 -10.59 -1.40 -7.30
C ASN A 23 -11.12 -1.50 -5.87
N PHE A 24 -11.02 -2.68 -5.25
CA PHE A 24 -11.42 -2.88 -3.86
C PHE A 24 -10.68 -1.94 -2.89
N LEU A 25 -9.38 -1.70 -3.11
CA LEU A 25 -8.59 -0.81 -2.28
C LEU A 25 -8.93 0.67 -2.51
N GLU A 26 -9.15 1.08 -3.75
CA GLU A 26 -9.63 2.43 -4.09
C GLU A 26 -10.98 2.73 -3.44
N ASP A 27 -11.94 1.82 -3.57
CA ASP A 27 -13.28 1.97 -2.99
C ASP A 27 -13.20 2.10 -1.46
N ARG A 28 -12.33 1.31 -0.82
CA ARG A 28 -12.09 1.39 0.63
C ARG A 28 -11.45 2.70 1.05
N ILE A 29 -10.46 3.19 0.30
CA ILE A 29 -9.81 4.48 0.59
C ILE A 29 -10.82 5.62 0.40
N ALA A 30 -11.63 5.60 -0.66
CA ALA A 30 -12.66 6.61 -0.89
C ALA A 30 -13.70 6.63 0.25
N ALA A 31 -14.17 5.45 0.69
CA ALA A 31 -15.09 5.35 1.82
C ALA A 31 -14.45 5.87 3.12
N PHE A 32 -13.19 5.54 3.38
CA PHE A 32 -12.43 6.03 4.52
C PHE A 32 -12.29 7.56 4.50
N LEU A 33 -11.83 8.14 3.38
CA LEU A 33 -11.65 9.59 3.23
C LEU A 33 -12.96 10.36 3.38
N ALA A 34 -14.07 9.80 2.89
CA ALA A 34 -15.39 10.39 3.09
C ALA A 34 -15.83 10.34 4.56
N HIS A 35 -15.51 9.26 5.28
CA HIS A 35 -15.80 9.17 6.71
C HIS A 35 -14.92 10.12 7.53
N GLU A 36 -13.61 10.10 7.30
CA GLU A 36 -12.61 10.97 7.92
C GLU A 36 -12.99 12.44 7.78
N ARG A 37 -13.32 12.89 6.54
CA ARG A 37 -13.73 14.26 6.26
C ARG A 37 -14.94 14.69 7.10
N ARG A 38 -15.93 13.81 7.29
CA ARG A 38 -17.10 14.09 8.13
C ARG A 38 -16.74 14.20 9.60
N VAL A 39 -15.89 13.32 10.12
CA VAL A 39 -15.42 13.36 11.51
C VAL A 39 -14.64 14.64 11.77
N ARG A 40 -13.68 14.97 10.91
CA ARG A 40 -12.88 16.20 11.03
C ARG A 40 -13.75 17.45 10.91
N ALA A 41 -14.72 17.48 9.99
CA ALA A 41 -15.65 18.59 9.89
C ALA A 41 -16.46 18.82 11.17
N LYS A 42 -16.98 17.75 11.79
CA LYS A 42 -17.67 17.84 13.09
C LYS A 42 -16.75 18.40 14.17
N ASN A 43 -15.52 17.91 14.27
CA ASN A 43 -14.55 18.40 15.26
C ASN A 43 -14.18 19.87 15.07
N CYS A 44 -14.21 20.35 13.82
CA CYS A 44 -13.95 21.74 13.45
C CYS A 44 -15.18 22.66 13.52
N GLY A 45 -16.39 22.14 13.79
CA GLY A 45 -17.63 22.91 13.67
C GLY A 45 -17.92 23.41 12.25
N LYS A 46 -17.38 22.75 11.23
CA LYS A 46 -17.53 23.11 9.81
C LYS A 46 -18.44 22.12 9.09
N ARG A 47 -18.97 22.51 7.93
CA ARG A 47 -19.62 21.55 7.03
C ARG A 47 -18.56 20.70 6.30
N PRO A 48 -18.84 19.44 5.93
CA PRO A 48 -17.86 18.58 5.25
C PRO A 48 -17.30 19.19 3.95
N ASP A 49 -18.13 19.86 3.15
CA ASP A 49 -17.73 20.55 1.92
C ASP A 49 -16.66 21.63 2.16
N GLN A 50 -16.64 22.25 3.34
CA GLN A 50 -15.67 23.28 3.74
C GLN A 50 -14.34 22.71 4.28
N VAL A 51 -14.23 21.39 4.40
CA VAL A 51 -13.03 20.71 4.91
C VAL A 51 -12.30 20.03 3.75
N PRO A 52 -11.05 20.39 3.45
CA PRO A 52 -10.27 19.74 2.40
C PRO A 52 -10.10 18.24 2.66
N THR A 53 -10.15 17.42 1.61
CA THR A 53 -9.85 15.98 1.66
C THR A 53 -8.89 15.60 0.53
N ALA A 54 -8.35 14.38 0.58
CA ALA A 54 -7.53 13.89 -0.50
C ALA A 54 -8.40 13.53 -1.71
N GLU A 55 -7.98 14.02 -2.87
CA GLU A 55 -8.62 13.76 -4.17
C GLU A 55 -7.61 13.14 -5.13
N GLY A 56 -8.10 12.57 -6.24
CA GLY A 56 -7.22 11.99 -7.27
C GLY A 56 -6.42 10.78 -6.82
N ILE A 57 -6.93 10.00 -5.86
CA ILE A 57 -6.28 8.77 -5.39
C ILE A 57 -6.44 7.67 -6.43
N THR A 58 -5.34 7.02 -6.77
CA THR A 58 -5.29 5.88 -7.67
C THR A 58 -4.43 4.79 -7.06
N VAL A 59 -4.92 3.55 -7.01
CA VAL A 59 -4.14 2.38 -6.56
C VAL A 59 -4.00 1.41 -7.72
N ARG A 60 -2.79 0.91 -7.98
CA ARG A 60 -2.55 0.00 -9.12
C ARG A 60 -1.65 -1.16 -8.74
N ILE A 61 -1.99 -2.34 -9.25
CA ILE A 61 -1.10 -3.51 -9.22
C ILE A 61 -0.27 -3.44 -10.50
N VAL A 62 0.98 -3.01 -10.37
CA VAL A 62 1.87 -2.76 -11.52
C VAL A 62 2.73 -3.96 -11.91
N ASN A 63 2.81 -4.96 -11.03
CA ASN A 63 3.43 -6.24 -11.33
C ASN A 63 2.68 -7.35 -10.59
N ALA A 64 2.49 -8.48 -11.27
CA ALA A 64 1.93 -9.71 -10.71
C ALA A 64 2.54 -10.91 -11.44
N ASN A 65 3.56 -11.54 -10.86
CA ASN A 65 4.25 -12.66 -11.48
C ASN A 65 4.44 -13.84 -10.52
N ASP A 66 4.35 -15.05 -11.06
CA ASP A 66 4.59 -16.28 -10.29
C ASP A 66 6.10 -16.50 -10.12
N LYS A 67 6.49 -16.88 -8.91
CA LYS A 67 7.88 -17.08 -8.50
C LYS A 67 8.01 -18.33 -7.65
N THR A 68 9.23 -18.86 -7.61
CA THR A 68 9.58 -20.02 -6.80
C THR A 68 10.60 -19.61 -5.74
N PHE A 69 10.31 -19.92 -4.49
CA PHE A 69 11.27 -19.85 -3.40
C PHE A 69 11.96 -21.20 -3.24
N SER A 70 13.30 -21.22 -3.29
CA SER A 70 14.07 -22.41 -2.96
C SER A 70 14.66 -22.33 -1.56
N MET A 71 14.39 -23.34 -0.74
CA MET A 71 14.94 -23.46 0.60
C MET A 71 16.47 -23.48 0.54
N LEU A 72 17.10 -22.66 1.38
CA LEU A 72 18.56 -22.59 1.44
C LEU A 72 19.16 -23.95 1.85
N PRO A 73 20.38 -24.28 1.38
CA PRO A 73 20.98 -25.61 1.55
C PRO A 73 21.05 -26.07 3.02
N ASN A 74 21.42 -25.17 3.92
CA ASN A 74 21.54 -25.44 5.35
C ASN A 74 20.20 -25.84 6.00
N PHE A 75 19.10 -25.17 5.66
CA PHE A 75 17.77 -25.53 6.13
C PHE A 75 17.32 -26.86 5.52
N ARG A 76 17.59 -27.05 4.23
CA ARG A 76 17.26 -28.30 3.53
C ARG A 76 17.95 -29.50 4.19
N GLU A 77 19.24 -29.40 4.50
CA GLU A 77 20.01 -30.45 5.19
C GLU A 77 19.47 -30.70 6.61
N HIS A 78 19.21 -29.63 7.37
CA HIS A 78 18.66 -29.73 8.72
C HIS A 78 17.31 -30.48 8.73
N PHE A 79 16.36 -30.06 7.90
CA PHE A 79 15.03 -30.68 7.84
C PHE A 79 15.05 -32.08 7.22
N ALA A 80 15.97 -32.37 6.28
CA ALA A 80 16.17 -33.72 5.77
C ALA A 80 16.67 -34.68 6.87
N SER A 81 17.59 -34.23 7.73
CA SER A 81 18.11 -35.03 8.85
C SER A 81 17.05 -35.32 9.93
N GLN A 82 16.16 -34.36 10.20
CA GLN A 82 15.03 -34.49 11.13
C GLN A 82 13.97 -35.48 10.59
N GLY A 83 13.65 -35.42 9.30
CA GLY A 83 12.68 -36.32 8.65
C GLY A 83 13.09 -37.79 8.65
N LYS A 84 14.40 -38.09 8.72
CA LYS A 84 14.92 -39.46 8.87
C LYS A 84 14.65 -40.08 10.26
N ARG A 85 14.48 -39.26 11.30
CA ARG A 85 14.22 -39.72 12.68
C ARG A 85 12.73 -39.99 12.97
N GLY A 86 11.81 -39.50 12.15
CA GLY A 86 10.35 -39.57 12.38
C GLY A 86 9.55 -40.38 11.33
N GLY A 87 10.20 -41.21 10.51
CA GLY A 87 9.53 -42.13 9.58
C GLY A 87 8.84 -41.48 8.36
N LYS A 88 8.82 -40.15 8.23
CA LYS A 88 8.37 -39.42 7.03
C LYS A 88 9.55 -38.64 6.46
N ALA A 89 10.18 -39.20 5.43
CA ALA A 89 11.19 -38.46 4.66
C ALA A 89 10.54 -37.17 4.12
N ALA A 90 11.11 -36.02 4.48
CA ALA A 90 10.85 -34.79 3.74
C ALA A 90 11.28 -35.04 2.30
N LYS A 91 10.31 -35.33 1.41
CA LYS A 91 10.55 -35.49 -0.04
C LYS A 91 11.41 -34.32 -0.51
N ALA A 92 12.40 -34.57 -1.37
CA ALA A 92 13.29 -33.55 -1.95
C ALA A 92 12.54 -32.38 -2.62
N ASP A 93 11.30 -32.63 -3.05
CA ASP A 93 10.29 -31.68 -3.54
C ASP A 93 9.74 -30.70 -2.45
N ALA A 94 10.10 -30.87 -1.18
CA ALA A 94 9.81 -29.90 -0.11
C ALA A 94 10.71 -28.65 -0.18
N SER A 95 11.64 -28.58 -1.14
CA SER A 95 12.64 -27.53 -1.23
C SER A 95 12.20 -26.32 -2.06
N ALA A 96 11.08 -26.40 -2.79
CA ALA A 96 10.57 -25.31 -3.60
C ALA A 96 9.12 -24.96 -3.23
N LEU A 97 8.84 -23.67 -3.05
CA LEU A 97 7.49 -23.16 -2.80
C LEU A 97 7.12 -22.13 -3.86
N GLU A 98 6.00 -22.34 -4.54
CA GLU A 98 5.47 -21.35 -5.48
C GLU A 98 4.63 -20.30 -4.77
N TYR A 99 4.79 -19.05 -5.23
CA TYR A 99 4.03 -17.90 -4.76
C TYR A 99 3.87 -16.87 -5.88
N ARG A 100 2.83 -16.05 -5.79
CA ARG A 100 2.63 -14.90 -6.66
C ARG A 100 3.22 -13.65 -6.01
N SER A 101 4.18 -13.02 -6.67
CA SER A 101 4.72 -11.72 -6.26
C SER A 101 3.88 -10.60 -6.86
N LYS A 102 3.37 -9.70 -6.02
CA LYS A 102 2.64 -8.51 -6.46
C LYS A 102 3.33 -7.24 -6.02
N THR A 103 3.28 -6.22 -6.87
CA THR A 103 3.71 -4.85 -6.56
C THR A 103 2.52 -3.93 -6.68
N LEU A 104 2.19 -3.25 -5.59
CA LEU A 104 1.12 -2.27 -5.51
C LEU A 104 1.72 -0.89 -5.33
N LEU A 105 1.21 0.08 -6.09
CA LEU A 105 1.54 1.49 -5.94
C LEU A 105 0.25 2.29 -5.65
N LEU A 106 0.37 3.30 -4.80
CA LEU A 106 -0.66 4.31 -4.57
C LEU A 106 -0.14 5.65 -5.07
N PHE A 107 -0.95 6.28 -5.91
CA PHE A 107 -0.73 7.60 -6.47
C PHE A 107 -1.77 8.58 -5.95
N GLN A 108 -1.38 9.85 -5.89
CA GLN A 108 -2.28 10.98 -5.73
C GLN A 108 -2.01 12.02 -6.80
N LYS A 109 -3.06 12.44 -7.51
CA LYS A 109 -2.95 13.56 -8.44
C LYS A 109 -2.96 14.89 -7.69
N VAL A 110 -1.83 15.58 -7.67
CA VAL A 110 -1.66 16.91 -7.05
C VAL A 110 -1.24 17.89 -8.13
N GLU A 111 -1.97 19.00 -8.28
CA GLU A 111 -1.67 20.05 -9.27
C GLU A 111 -1.47 19.51 -10.70
N GLY A 112 -2.30 18.53 -11.08
CA GLY A 112 -2.24 17.91 -12.40
C GLY A 112 -1.11 16.90 -12.60
N VAL A 113 -0.38 16.52 -11.54
CA VAL A 113 0.74 15.55 -11.58
C VAL A 113 0.45 14.36 -10.67
N ASP A 114 0.67 13.14 -11.15
CA ASP A 114 0.61 11.95 -10.32
C ASP A 114 1.85 11.82 -9.45
N LEU A 115 1.67 11.85 -8.13
CA LEU A 115 2.70 11.57 -7.14
C LEU A 115 2.54 10.13 -6.67
N CYS A 116 3.55 9.28 -6.86
CA CYS A 116 3.60 7.95 -6.25
C CYS A 116 3.98 8.08 -4.77
N LEU A 117 3.04 7.80 -3.87
CA LEU A 117 3.17 8.10 -2.43
C LEU A 117 3.46 6.86 -1.58
N PHE A 118 3.03 5.68 -2.02
CA PHE A 118 3.18 4.45 -1.27
C PHE A 118 3.41 3.26 -2.20
N CYS A 119 4.30 2.36 -1.80
CA CYS A 119 4.61 1.13 -2.50
C CYS A 119 4.53 -0.06 -1.54
N MET A 120 4.04 -1.19 -2.05
CA MET A 120 3.97 -2.43 -1.30
C MET A 120 4.29 -3.63 -2.19
N HIS A 121 5.18 -4.50 -1.71
CA HIS A 121 5.48 -5.79 -2.32
C HIS A 121 4.96 -6.94 -1.45
N VAL A 122 4.16 -7.82 -2.04
CA VAL A 122 3.54 -8.96 -1.35
C VAL A 122 3.89 -10.27 -2.06
N GLN A 123 4.09 -11.32 -1.28
CA GLN A 123 4.13 -12.70 -1.74
C GLN A 123 2.86 -13.41 -1.31
N GLU A 124 2.07 -13.89 -2.26
CA GLU A 124 0.84 -14.63 -2.02
C GLU A 124 1.06 -16.12 -2.28
N TYR A 125 0.91 -16.93 -1.23
CA TYR A 125 0.99 -18.38 -1.28
C TYR A 125 -0.44 -18.94 -1.35
N GLY A 126 -0.77 -19.54 -2.50
CA GLY A 126 -2.12 -20.02 -2.80
C GLY A 126 -2.55 -21.24 -2.00
N LYS A 127 -3.75 -21.75 -2.34
CA LYS A 127 -4.30 -22.99 -1.78
C LYS A 127 -3.46 -24.23 -2.15
N ASP A 128 -2.80 -24.19 -3.31
CA ASP A 128 -2.00 -25.29 -3.85
C ASP A 128 -0.55 -25.23 -3.37
N CYS A 129 -0.17 -24.15 -2.67
CA CYS A 129 1.11 -24.07 -2.00
C CYS A 129 1.15 -25.07 -0.84
N ARG A 130 2.28 -25.76 -0.67
CA ARG A 130 2.47 -26.75 0.39
C ARG A 130 2.51 -26.12 1.78
N GLN A 131 2.13 -26.91 2.78
CA GLN A 131 2.32 -26.55 4.18
C GLN A 131 3.83 -26.37 4.47
N PRO A 132 4.21 -25.38 5.30
CA PRO A 132 3.34 -24.56 6.16
C PRO A 132 2.77 -23.30 5.48
N ASN A 133 3.08 -23.04 4.21
CA ASN A 133 2.81 -21.74 3.55
C ASN A 133 1.44 -21.66 2.86
N THR A 134 0.65 -22.73 2.84
CA THR A 134 -0.69 -22.76 2.26
C THR A 134 -1.56 -21.58 2.75
N ARG A 135 -2.14 -20.82 1.81
CA ARG A 135 -3.04 -19.67 2.10
C ARG A 135 -2.42 -18.59 2.99
N ARG A 136 -1.14 -18.26 2.77
CA ARG A 136 -0.46 -17.17 3.47
C ARG A 136 -0.16 -16.01 2.53
N ALA A 137 -0.16 -14.81 3.06
CA ALA A 137 0.42 -13.64 2.41
C ALA A 137 1.60 -13.15 3.26
N TYR A 138 2.69 -12.77 2.61
CA TYR A 138 3.87 -12.20 3.25
C TYR A 138 4.17 -10.82 2.67
N LEU A 139 4.22 -9.82 3.54
CA LEU A 139 4.58 -8.46 3.20
C LEU A 139 6.11 -8.37 3.11
N SER A 140 6.64 -8.36 1.89
CA SER A 140 8.08 -8.34 1.65
C SER A 140 8.68 -6.97 1.90
N TYR A 141 7.98 -5.94 1.47
CA TYR A 141 8.43 -4.56 1.61
C TYR A 141 7.23 -3.62 1.59
N LEU A 142 7.32 -2.54 2.37
CA LEU A 142 6.40 -1.42 2.33
C LEU A 142 7.23 -0.15 2.48
N ASP A 143 6.88 0.89 1.73
CA ASP A 143 7.52 2.19 1.86
C ASP A 143 6.56 3.32 1.46
N SER A 144 6.85 4.52 1.95
CA SER A 144 6.05 5.72 1.70
C SER A 144 6.88 6.99 1.73
N VAL A 145 6.45 7.99 0.96
CA VAL A 145 6.99 9.36 1.03
C VAL A 145 5.96 10.31 1.62
N ARG A 146 6.41 11.30 2.39
CA ARG A 146 5.53 12.22 3.15
C ARG A 146 5.04 13.41 2.30
N TYR A 147 4.36 13.14 1.20
CA TYR A 147 3.78 14.16 0.31
C TYR A 147 2.27 14.02 0.10
N PHE A 148 1.61 13.12 0.85
CA PHE A 148 0.15 12.99 0.83
C PHE A 148 -0.52 14.31 1.20
N LYS A 149 -1.51 14.71 0.41
CA LYS A 149 -2.27 15.95 0.61
C LYS A 149 -3.76 15.66 0.83
N PRO A 150 -4.42 16.34 1.77
CA PRO A 150 -3.87 17.14 2.85
C PRO A 150 -2.97 16.34 3.82
N ASP A 151 -1.95 16.98 4.39
CA ASP A 151 -0.95 16.33 5.26
C ASP A 151 -1.44 16.06 6.70
N ASN A 152 -2.61 16.60 7.05
CA ASN A 152 -3.29 16.39 8.32
C ASN A 152 -4.25 15.19 8.29
N ILE A 153 -4.39 14.50 7.16
CA ILE A 153 -5.08 13.22 7.08
C ILE A 153 -4.11 12.13 7.53
N THR A 154 -4.48 11.38 8.56
CA THR A 154 -3.69 10.26 9.07
C THR A 154 -4.42 8.94 8.87
N ALA A 155 -3.66 7.83 8.84
CA ALA A 155 -4.21 6.48 8.67
C ALA A 155 -5.13 6.04 9.82
N PHE A 156 -5.08 6.75 10.95
CA PHE A 156 -5.99 6.56 12.07
C PHE A 156 -7.06 7.65 11.99
N ALA A 157 -8.33 7.25 11.90
CA ALA A 157 -9.47 8.16 12.08
C ALA A 157 -9.60 8.63 13.54
N GLY A 158 -8.47 8.97 14.18
CA GLY A 158 -8.44 9.70 15.44
C GLY A 158 -9.02 11.11 15.25
N PRO A 159 -9.07 11.94 16.30
CA PRO A 159 -9.56 13.30 16.17
C PRO A 159 -8.62 14.08 15.25
N GLY A 160 -8.93 14.07 13.94
CA GLY A 160 -8.14 14.73 12.91
C GLY A 160 -7.95 16.18 13.32
N ARG A 161 -6.70 16.67 13.23
CA ARG A 161 -6.41 18.06 13.55
C ARG A 161 -7.01 18.95 12.48
N CYS A 162 -7.73 19.98 12.91
CA CYS A 162 -8.21 21.02 12.01
C CYS A 162 -6.98 21.80 11.51
N SER A 163 -6.71 21.82 10.20
CA SER A 163 -5.62 22.64 9.66
C SER A 163 -5.98 24.12 9.78
N ALA A 164 -5.52 24.78 10.85
CA ALA A 164 -5.33 26.24 10.99
C ALA A 164 -4.80 26.65 12.39
N GLU A 165 -3.82 25.96 12.95
CA GLU A 165 -2.95 26.59 13.96
C GLU A 165 -1.52 26.56 13.40
N GLU A 166 -1.09 27.69 12.82
CA GLU A 166 0.33 27.95 12.68
C GLU A 166 0.97 27.87 14.08
N PRO A 167 2.14 27.24 14.24
CA PRO A 167 2.83 27.26 15.52
C PRO A 167 3.07 28.72 15.90
N LYS A 168 2.47 29.18 17.01
CA LYS A 168 2.76 30.50 17.57
C LYS A 168 4.28 30.64 17.71
N PRO A 169 4.89 31.77 17.29
CA PRO A 169 6.30 32.02 17.52
C PRO A 169 6.59 31.82 19.01
N ARG A 170 7.68 31.11 19.33
CA ARG A 170 8.12 31.01 20.72
C ARG A 170 8.39 32.42 21.22
N GLU A 171 7.54 32.92 22.12
CA GLU A 171 7.87 34.10 22.90
C GLU A 171 9.10 33.75 23.74
N ASN A 172 10.23 34.40 23.44
CA ASN A 172 11.40 34.32 24.29
C ASN A 172 11.05 35.00 25.62
N PRO A 173 11.10 34.30 26.76
CA PRO A 173 11.03 34.98 28.05
C PRO A 173 12.28 35.85 28.19
N ASN A 174 12.06 37.14 28.44
CA ASN A 174 13.08 38.12 28.84
C ASN A 174 13.89 37.62 30.04
#